data_AF-A0A225WRU3-F1
#
_entry.id   AF-A0A225WRU3-F1
#
_cell.length_a   1.000
_cell.length_b   1.000
_cell.length_c   1.000
_cell.angle_alpha   90.00
_cell.angle_beta   90.00
_cell.angle_gamma   90.00
#
_symmetry.space_group_name_H-M   'P 1'
#
loop_
_entity.id
_entity.type
_entity.pdbx_description
1 polymer ?
#
loop_
_entity_poly.entity_id
_entity_poly.type
_entity_poly.pdbx_seq_one_letter_code
_entity_poly.pdbx_strand_id
1 'polypeptide(L)'
;MENCCECKQKQEENTNVKPLQVQQTDNPQTSPTIQNSFHRRHLPEGCIAFSSSEGRKLFMEAINSSDNYMQIYFPLAEQFITQAEPAYCGLATLAMCLNALQIDPGRLWKGPWRWFSEELLDCCKPLSVAKEKGISLTEFVCLARCNGVLAEDYRATNDFTLEQFRDIVKQSCATSSEIVVLNYSRKVLGQTGDGHFSPIGGYHAERDMVLLMDVARFKYPPHWVKLFSVHVFEAMRLVVKAMNKPRGLVILRENPHATDSTLLQLKNCNQENCPDNKQGVAAVGSAPRSCCYRPSAAEASAVTNSSVATQL
;
A
#
# COMPACT_ATOMS: atom_id res chain seq x y z
N MET A 1 77.13 -19.01 43.26
CA MET A 1 76.88 -17.57 43.04
C MET A 1 75.37 -17.46 42.92
N GLU A 2 74.64 -17.47 44.04
CA GLU A 2 74.29 -16.29 44.88
C GLU A 2 73.19 -15.44 44.20
N ASN A 3 72.18 -14.81 44.83
CA ASN A 3 71.65 -14.70 46.21
C ASN A 3 70.26 -13.99 46.12
N CYS A 4 69.26 -14.06 47.02
CA CYS A 4 69.00 -14.81 48.27
C CYS A 4 67.47 -14.75 48.60
N CYS A 5 67.08 -15.13 49.84
CA CYS A 5 65.86 -14.76 50.60
C CYS A 5 64.49 -15.45 50.34
N GLU A 6 64.19 -16.35 51.29
CA GLU A 6 62.88 -16.83 51.75
C GLU A 6 62.01 -15.65 52.29
N CYS A 7 60.68 -15.74 52.47
CA CYS A 7 60.06 -16.54 53.54
C CYS A 7 58.53 -16.66 53.42
N LYS A 8 57.94 -17.63 54.13
CA LYS A 8 56.50 -18.01 54.08
C LYS A 8 55.74 -17.67 55.38
N GLN A 9 54.41 -17.65 55.25
CA GLN A 9 53.37 -17.81 56.30
C GLN A 9 53.17 -16.69 57.34
N LYS A 10 51.91 -16.20 57.44
CA LYS A 10 50.98 -16.61 58.51
C LYS A 10 49.52 -16.24 58.20
N GLN A 11 48.58 -16.93 58.84
CA GLN A 11 47.13 -16.74 58.77
C GLN A 11 46.62 -15.74 59.82
N GLU A 12 45.41 -15.23 59.56
CA GLU A 12 44.40 -14.76 60.51
C GLU A 12 44.74 -13.61 61.46
N GLU A 13 44.07 -12.47 61.27
CA GLU A 13 43.33 -11.86 62.38
C GLU A 13 42.07 -11.10 61.93
N ASN A 14 41.18 -10.86 62.88
CA ASN A 14 39.76 -10.55 62.70
C ASN A 14 39.50 -9.05 62.86
N THR A 15 38.86 -8.39 61.89
CA THR A 15 38.44 -6.98 62.04
C THR A 15 36.96 -6.75 61.70
N ASN A 16 36.24 -6.28 62.71
CA ASN A 16 34.82 -5.98 62.72
C ASN A 16 34.55 -4.60 62.09
N VAL A 17 33.80 -4.55 60.97
CA VAL A 17 33.32 -3.31 60.37
C VAL A 17 31.79 -3.36 60.24
N LYS A 18 31.11 -2.45 60.95
CA LYS A 18 29.65 -2.30 60.89
C LYS A 18 29.20 -1.85 59.48
N PRO A 19 28.10 -2.40 58.93
CA PRO A 19 27.52 -1.87 57.70
C PRO A 19 26.94 -0.48 57.92
N LEU A 20 27.28 0.46 57.04
CA LEU A 20 26.65 1.78 56.95
C LEU A 20 25.18 1.61 56.50
N GLN A 21 24.25 2.03 57.34
CA GLN A 21 22.85 2.16 56.95
C GLN A 21 22.71 3.34 55.99
N VAL A 22 22.56 3.05 54.69
CA VAL A 22 22.10 4.02 53.71
C VAL A 22 20.63 4.32 53.99
N GLN A 23 20.33 5.52 54.49
CA GLN A 23 18.96 5.98 54.66
C GLN A 23 18.31 6.13 53.28
N GLN A 24 17.35 5.26 52.96
CA GLN A 24 16.45 5.47 51.83
C GLN A 24 15.59 6.69 52.13
N THR A 25 15.84 7.80 51.44
CA THR A 25 14.91 8.90 51.35
C THR A 25 13.85 8.54 50.32
N ASP A 26 12.71 8.04 50.78
CA ASP A 26 11.54 7.80 49.96
C ASP A 26 11.02 9.12 49.37
N ASN A 27 11.53 9.46 48.19
CA ASN A 27 10.99 10.54 47.37
C ASN A 27 10.21 9.88 46.22
N PRO A 28 8.88 9.75 46.32
CA PRO A 28 8.06 9.21 45.25
C PRO A 28 8.00 10.24 44.11
N GLN A 29 9.05 10.27 43.28
CA GLN A 29 8.98 10.88 41.96
C GLN A 29 7.97 10.07 41.13
N THR A 30 6.73 10.52 41.18
CA THR A 30 5.67 10.08 40.29
C THR A 30 6.08 10.44 38.86
N SER A 31 6.68 9.47 38.17
CA SER A 31 6.93 9.54 36.74
C SER A 31 5.65 10.02 36.04
N PRO A 32 5.70 11.08 35.22
CA PRO A 32 4.50 11.63 34.62
C PRO A 32 3.86 10.55 33.75
N THR A 33 2.72 10.04 34.21
CA THR A 33 1.97 9.04 33.43
C THR A 33 1.51 9.73 32.16
N ILE A 34 1.99 9.26 31.01
CA ILE A 34 1.65 9.81 29.69
C ILE A 34 0.23 9.36 29.32
N GLN A 35 -0.77 9.90 30.02
CA GLN A 35 -2.15 9.38 30.01
C GLN A 35 -2.85 9.54 28.65
N ASN A 36 -2.33 10.40 27.76
CA ASN A 36 -2.86 10.65 26.42
C ASN A 36 -1.92 10.17 25.31
N SER A 37 -1.41 8.94 25.41
CA SER A 37 -0.55 8.34 24.39
C SER A 37 -1.32 7.58 23.30
N PHE A 38 -0.75 7.55 22.10
CA PHE A 38 -1.12 6.62 21.03
C PHE A 38 -0.17 5.43 20.90
N HIS A 39 0.87 5.33 21.75
CA HIS A 39 1.86 4.27 21.69
C HIS A 39 1.22 2.88 21.89
N ARG A 40 1.45 1.96 20.94
CA ARG A 40 1.15 0.52 21.01
C ARG A 40 -0.21 0.19 21.63
N ARG A 41 -1.28 0.81 21.11
CA ARG A 41 -2.64 0.56 21.58
C ARG A 41 -3.05 -0.89 21.33
N HIS A 42 -3.82 -1.46 22.25
CA HIS A 42 -4.41 -2.77 22.08
C HIS A 42 -5.29 -2.80 20.82
N LEU A 43 -5.11 -3.84 20.02
CA LEU A 43 -6.00 -4.11 18.90
C LEU A 43 -7.40 -4.47 19.43
N PRO A 44 -8.48 -3.97 18.80
CA PRO A 44 -9.84 -4.36 19.13
C PRO A 44 -10.11 -5.85 18.89
N GLU A 45 -11.20 -6.35 19.48
CA GLU A 45 -11.72 -7.68 19.17
C GLU A 45 -11.96 -7.83 17.64
N GLY A 46 -11.63 -9.00 17.09
CA GLY A 46 -11.64 -9.25 15.64
C GLY A 46 -10.36 -8.85 14.89
N CYS A 47 -9.44 -8.07 15.50
CA CYS A 47 -8.12 -7.76 14.95
C CYS A 47 -7.03 -8.63 15.58
N ILE A 48 -6.43 -9.56 14.82
CA ILE A 48 -5.40 -10.48 15.34
C ILE A 48 -4.01 -9.92 15.03
N ALA A 49 -3.22 -9.60 16.06
CA ALA A 49 -1.85 -9.10 15.88
C ALA A 49 -0.98 -10.08 15.08
N PHE A 50 -0.29 -9.60 14.05
CA PHE A 50 0.56 -10.42 13.19
C PHE A 50 1.62 -11.22 13.96
N SER A 51 2.22 -10.58 14.98
CA SER A 51 3.24 -11.20 15.83
C SER A 51 2.69 -12.17 16.89
N SER A 52 1.37 -12.31 17.05
CA SER A 52 0.77 -13.28 17.98
C SER A 52 0.90 -14.72 17.48
N SER A 53 0.72 -15.71 18.35
CA SER A 53 0.78 -17.13 17.93
C SER A 53 -0.26 -17.47 16.86
N GLU A 54 -1.48 -16.91 16.98
CA GLU A 54 -2.53 -17.03 15.97
C GLU A 54 -2.17 -16.26 14.68
N GLY A 55 -1.63 -15.04 14.78
CA GLY A 55 -1.21 -14.26 13.61
C GLY A 55 -0.09 -14.90 12.80
N ARG A 56 0.86 -15.58 13.48
CA ARG A 56 1.90 -16.41 12.84
C ARG A 56 1.33 -17.68 12.24
N LYS A 57 0.35 -18.30 12.88
CA LYS A 57 -0.38 -19.46 12.34
C LYS A 57 -1.06 -19.10 11.02
N LEU A 58 -1.82 -18.00 10.98
CA LEU A 58 -2.46 -17.50 9.75
C LEU A 58 -1.46 -17.19 8.64
N PHE A 59 -0.29 -16.64 8.97
CA PHE A 59 0.77 -16.45 7.97
C PHE A 59 1.27 -17.78 7.40
N MET A 60 1.52 -18.79 8.25
CA MET A 60 1.95 -20.11 7.82
C MET A 60 0.88 -20.86 7.01
N GLU A 61 -0.40 -20.71 7.34
CA GLU A 61 -1.50 -21.31 6.59
C GLU A 61 -1.69 -20.61 5.23
N ALA A 62 -1.58 -19.28 5.19
CA ALA A 62 -1.67 -18.50 3.95
C ALA A 62 -0.51 -18.76 2.97
N ILE A 63 0.75 -18.80 3.45
CA ILE A 63 1.93 -19.00 2.60
C ILE A 63 2.02 -20.43 2.04
N ASN A 64 1.55 -21.43 2.81
CA ASN A 64 1.54 -22.83 2.39
C ASN A 64 0.24 -23.26 1.68
N SER A 65 -0.68 -22.31 1.41
CA SER A 65 -1.85 -22.57 0.56
C SER A 65 -1.44 -22.83 -0.89
N SER A 66 -2.30 -23.51 -1.68
CA SER A 66 -2.00 -23.86 -3.08
C SER A 66 -1.62 -22.67 -3.96
N ASP A 67 -2.23 -21.52 -3.68
CA ASP A 67 -2.07 -20.29 -4.47
C ASP A 67 -1.00 -19.35 -3.86
N ASN A 68 -0.45 -19.69 -2.68
CA ASN A 68 0.43 -18.87 -1.85
C ASN A 68 0.00 -17.38 -1.78
N TYR A 69 -1.04 -17.11 -0.99
CA TYR A 69 -1.57 -15.75 -0.79
C TYR A 69 -0.70 -14.82 0.07
N MET A 70 0.62 -15.04 0.11
CA MET A 70 1.59 -14.19 0.82
C MET A 70 2.70 -13.64 -0.10
N GLN A 71 2.60 -13.79 -1.44
CA GLN A 71 3.66 -13.36 -2.36
C GLN A 71 3.97 -11.86 -2.23
N ILE A 72 2.95 -11.01 -2.15
CA ILE A 72 3.11 -9.55 -2.00
C ILE A 72 3.68 -9.13 -0.63
N TYR A 73 3.69 -10.00 0.37
CA TYR A 73 4.24 -9.72 1.70
C TYR A 73 5.71 -9.35 1.62
N PHE A 74 6.50 -10.10 0.86
CA PHE A 74 7.95 -9.99 0.83
C PHE A 74 8.44 -8.60 0.37
N PRO A 75 8.06 -8.10 -0.82
CA PRO A 75 8.46 -6.76 -1.24
C PRO A 75 7.86 -5.67 -0.34
N LEU A 76 6.64 -5.84 0.20
CA LEU A 76 6.08 -4.87 1.17
C LEU A 76 6.83 -4.86 2.51
N ALA A 77 7.34 -6.01 2.97
CA ALA A 77 8.07 -6.13 4.23
C ALA A 77 9.47 -5.51 4.15
N GLU A 78 10.17 -5.67 3.02
CA GLU A 78 11.43 -4.97 2.72
C GLU A 78 11.28 -3.44 2.78
N GLN A 79 10.11 -2.94 2.39
CA GLN A 79 9.81 -1.52 2.29
C GLN A 79 9.05 -0.95 3.50
N PHE A 80 8.91 -1.71 4.60
CA PHE A 80 7.97 -1.36 5.65
C PHE A 80 8.44 -0.20 6.54
N ILE A 81 7.95 1.00 6.21
CA ILE A 81 8.22 2.26 6.92
C ILE A 81 7.15 2.63 7.95
N THR A 82 7.52 3.50 8.90
CA THR A 82 6.58 4.20 9.78
C THR A 82 6.25 5.54 9.15
N GLN A 83 4.97 5.93 9.11
CA GLN A 83 4.60 7.28 8.63
C GLN A 83 5.31 8.37 9.46
N ALA A 84 5.98 9.32 8.80
CA ALA A 84 6.78 10.35 9.47
C ALA A 84 5.93 11.38 10.22
N GLU A 85 4.72 11.65 9.74
CA GLU A 85 3.76 12.57 10.36
C GLU A 85 2.43 11.86 10.66
N PRO A 86 1.67 12.27 11.70
CA PRO A 86 0.38 11.65 12.03
C PRO A 86 -0.66 11.61 10.90
N ALA A 87 -0.58 12.55 9.95
CA ALA A 87 -1.46 12.62 8.78
C ALA A 87 -0.93 11.89 7.54
N TYR A 88 0.35 11.52 7.50
CA TYR A 88 1.04 10.99 6.30
C TYR A 88 0.75 9.51 6.00
N CYS A 89 -0.21 8.85 6.64
CA CYS A 89 -0.52 7.44 6.37
C CYS A 89 -0.68 7.09 4.87
N GLY A 90 -1.26 8.00 4.08
CA GLY A 90 -1.36 7.85 2.63
C GLY A 90 -0.03 8.00 1.89
N LEU A 91 0.81 8.98 2.27
CA LEU A 91 2.14 9.18 1.67
C LEU A 91 3.09 8.03 2.01
N ALA A 92 3.10 7.59 3.27
CA ALA A 92 3.91 6.45 3.73
C ALA A 92 3.50 5.16 3.01
N THR A 93 2.20 4.92 2.89
CA THR A 93 1.67 3.78 2.12
C THR A 93 2.10 3.84 0.67
N LEU A 94 1.98 5.00 0.01
CA LEU A 94 2.35 5.14 -1.39
C LEU A 94 3.87 4.97 -1.61
N ALA A 95 4.71 5.60 -0.81
CA ALA A 95 6.17 5.44 -0.89
C ALA A 95 6.60 3.97 -0.72
N MET A 96 6.00 3.26 0.24
CA MET A 96 6.20 1.82 0.45
C MET A 96 5.78 1.00 -0.76
N CYS A 97 4.63 1.30 -1.38
CA CYS A 97 4.16 0.58 -2.56
C CYS A 97 5.02 0.85 -3.80
N LEU A 98 5.47 2.10 -4.01
CA LEU A 98 6.33 2.47 -5.14
C LEU A 98 7.69 1.77 -5.07
N ASN A 99 8.33 1.74 -3.89
CA ASN A 99 9.58 0.99 -3.71
C ASN A 99 9.37 -0.53 -3.83
N ALA A 100 8.22 -1.06 -3.38
CA ALA A 100 7.89 -2.49 -3.47
C ALA A 100 7.65 -2.94 -4.92
N LEU A 101 7.10 -2.05 -5.76
CA LEU A 101 7.02 -2.20 -7.21
C LEU A 101 8.33 -1.81 -7.95
N GLN A 102 9.42 -1.55 -7.21
CA GLN A 102 10.75 -1.19 -7.74
C GLN A 102 10.78 0.03 -8.67
N ILE A 103 9.83 0.95 -8.50
CA ILE A 103 9.70 2.15 -9.35
C ILE A 103 10.84 3.12 -9.06
N ASP A 104 11.52 3.57 -10.11
CA ASP A 104 12.56 4.60 -10.03
C ASP A 104 11.90 6.00 -9.90
N PRO A 105 12.23 6.81 -8.87
CA PRO A 105 11.73 8.18 -8.77
C PRO A 105 12.13 9.10 -9.95
N GLY A 106 13.18 8.75 -10.71
CA GLY A 106 13.72 9.61 -11.76
C GLY A 106 14.24 10.96 -11.23
N ARG A 107 14.55 11.03 -9.93
CA ARG A 107 15.08 12.21 -9.21
C ARG A 107 15.88 11.76 -7.99
N LEU A 108 16.80 12.61 -7.56
CA LEU A 108 17.59 12.40 -6.34
C LEU A 108 16.70 12.55 -5.11
N TRP A 109 16.94 11.69 -4.12
CA TRP A 109 16.34 11.75 -2.79
C TRP A 109 17.29 12.44 -1.81
N LYS A 110 18.48 11.86 -1.64
CA LYS A 110 19.54 12.36 -0.74
C LYS A 110 20.87 12.17 -1.46
N GLY A 111 21.67 13.22 -1.61
CA GLY A 111 22.94 13.15 -2.34
C GLY A 111 22.77 12.44 -3.70
N PRO A 112 23.56 11.39 -4.02
CA PRO A 112 23.41 10.61 -5.24
C PRO A 112 22.32 9.52 -5.18
N TRP A 113 21.71 9.27 -4.01
CA TRP A 113 20.75 8.17 -3.82
C TRP A 113 19.36 8.54 -4.35
N ARG A 114 18.68 7.58 -4.98
CA ARG A 114 17.29 7.68 -5.46
C ARG A 114 16.45 6.65 -4.73
N TRP A 115 15.35 7.07 -4.13
CA TRP A 115 14.41 6.21 -3.39
C TRP A 115 13.11 6.96 -3.16
N PHE A 116 11.95 6.28 -3.11
CA PHE A 116 10.74 6.95 -2.66
C PHE A 116 10.71 7.11 -1.15
N SER A 117 10.36 8.32 -0.72
CA SER A 117 9.95 8.63 0.64
C SER A 117 8.82 9.66 0.60
N GLU A 118 8.19 9.92 1.75
CA GLU A 118 7.05 10.84 1.87
C GLU A 118 7.36 12.26 1.35
N GLU A 119 8.63 12.71 1.40
CA GLU A 119 9.05 14.05 0.98
C GLU A 119 9.14 14.25 -0.54
N LEU A 120 9.00 13.18 -1.34
CA LEU A 120 8.91 13.26 -2.80
C LEU A 120 7.47 13.29 -3.33
N LEU A 121 6.46 13.16 -2.47
CA LEU A 121 5.07 12.94 -2.88
C LEU A 121 4.23 14.23 -2.83
N ASP A 122 4.64 15.22 -3.63
CA ASP A 122 4.16 16.61 -3.59
C ASP A 122 3.35 17.07 -4.82
N CYS A 123 3.44 16.36 -5.95
CA CYS A 123 2.91 16.77 -7.26
C CYS A 123 1.40 17.15 -7.32
N CYS A 124 0.55 16.57 -6.47
CA CYS A 124 -0.90 16.79 -6.48
C CYS A 124 -1.43 17.50 -5.23
N LYS A 125 -0.59 17.63 -4.19
CA LYS A 125 -0.95 18.29 -2.93
C LYS A 125 0.33 18.75 -2.22
N PRO A 126 0.45 20.03 -1.84
CA PRO A 126 1.58 20.51 -1.07
C PRO A 126 1.74 19.74 0.25
N LEU A 127 2.96 19.31 0.57
CA LEU A 127 3.26 18.52 1.76
C LEU A 127 2.85 19.20 3.07
N SER A 128 2.94 20.53 3.13
CA SER A 128 2.43 21.33 4.27
C SER A 128 0.92 21.09 4.52
N VAL A 129 0.11 21.08 3.47
CA VAL A 129 -1.34 20.81 3.55
C VAL A 129 -1.60 19.33 3.83
N ALA A 130 -0.79 18.42 3.27
CA ALA A 130 -0.88 16.99 3.56
C ALA A 130 -0.54 16.68 5.03
N LYS A 131 0.38 17.42 5.65
CA LYS A 131 0.81 17.25 7.05
C LYS A 131 -0.29 17.64 8.04
N GLU A 132 -1.10 18.64 7.70
CA GLU A 132 -2.26 19.05 8.51
C GLU A 132 -3.50 18.19 8.28
N LYS A 133 -3.81 17.88 7.01
CA LYS A 133 -5.14 17.38 6.59
C LYS A 133 -5.14 15.95 6.04
N GLY A 134 -3.96 15.34 5.87
CA GLY A 134 -3.79 14.07 5.17
C GLY A 134 -4.12 14.18 3.68
N ILE A 135 -4.37 13.03 3.05
CA ILE A 135 -4.80 12.95 1.65
C ILE A 135 -6.10 12.15 1.52
N SER A 136 -6.89 12.49 0.51
CA SER A 136 -8.05 11.75 0.04
C SER A 136 -7.65 10.62 -0.91
N LEU A 137 -8.58 9.69 -1.17
CA LEU A 137 -8.35 8.60 -2.14
C LEU A 137 -8.07 9.14 -3.57
N THR A 138 -8.69 10.26 -3.96
CA THR A 138 -8.44 10.90 -5.26
C THR A 138 -7.05 11.54 -5.32
N GLU A 139 -6.60 12.20 -4.23
CA GLU A 139 -5.23 12.70 -4.14
C GLU A 139 -4.20 11.57 -4.12
N PHE A 140 -4.49 10.44 -3.46
CA PHE A 140 -3.65 9.23 -3.48
C PHE A 140 -3.45 8.71 -4.92
N VAL A 141 -4.54 8.56 -5.69
CA VAL A 141 -4.49 8.11 -7.09
C VAL A 141 -3.71 9.09 -7.97
N CYS A 142 -3.88 10.40 -7.75
CA CYS A 142 -3.14 11.44 -8.46
C CYS A 142 -1.63 11.35 -8.19
N LEU A 143 -1.25 11.26 -6.90
CA LEU A 143 0.14 11.09 -6.46
C LEU A 143 0.76 9.80 -7.00
N ALA A 144 0.00 8.71 -7.08
CA ALA A 144 0.46 7.46 -7.66
C ALA A 144 0.75 7.60 -9.17
N ARG A 145 -0.22 8.11 -9.93
CA ARG A 145 -0.08 8.30 -11.39
C ARG A 145 1.05 9.26 -11.76
N CYS A 146 1.22 10.38 -11.03
CA CYS A 146 2.31 11.34 -11.32
C CYS A 146 3.71 10.76 -11.06
N ASN A 147 3.83 9.72 -10.22
CA ASN A 147 5.08 9.01 -9.93
C ASN A 147 5.22 7.71 -10.74
N GLY A 148 4.46 7.57 -11.83
CA GLY A 148 4.73 6.58 -12.88
C GLY A 148 3.97 5.26 -12.79
N VAL A 149 3.24 4.97 -11.70
CA VAL A 149 2.46 3.71 -11.60
C VAL A 149 1.07 3.82 -12.20
N LEU A 150 0.58 2.68 -12.71
CA LEU A 150 -0.83 2.51 -13.00
C LEU A 150 -1.59 2.44 -11.67
N ALA A 151 -2.66 3.24 -11.55
CA ALA A 151 -3.49 3.28 -10.35
C ALA A 151 -4.98 3.26 -10.73
N GLU A 152 -5.67 2.22 -10.28
CA GLU A 152 -7.08 1.92 -10.54
C GLU A 152 -7.85 1.97 -9.21
N ASP A 153 -8.75 2.96 -9.02
CA ASP A 153 -9.52 3.08 -7.77
C ASP A 153 -10.95 2.53 -7.86
N TYR A 154 -11.27 1.68 -6.89
CA TYR A 154 -12.62 1.16 -6.68
C TYR A 154 -13.22 1.85 -5.47
N ARG A 155 -14.36 2.50 -5.66
CA ARG A 155 -15.14 3.08 -4.57
C ARG A 155 -16.05 2.02 -3.98
N ALA A 156 -16.22 2.04 -2.66
CA ALA A 156 -17.16 1.17 -1.96
C ALA A 156 -18.59 1.71 -2.06
N THR A 157 -19.05 1.92 -3.29
CA THR A 157 -20.42 2.20 -3.71
C THR A 157 -21.20 0.90 -3.89
N ASN A 158 -22.50 0.96 -4.18
CA ASN A 158 -23.38 -0.23 -4.19
C ASN A 158 -23.15 -1.19 -5.38
N ASP A 159 -22.40 -0.75 -6.39
CA ASP A 159 -21.94 -1.50 -7.55
C ASP A 159 -20.65 -2.31 -7.30
N PHE A 160 -19.90 -1.97 -6.25
CA PHE A 160 -18.74 -2.74 -5.81
C PHE A 160 -19.16 -3.79 -4.77
N THR A 161 -18.95 -5.07 -5.07
CA THR A 161 -19.39 -6.19 -4.23
C THR A 161 -18.25 -6.76 -3.37
N LEU A 162 -18.62 -7.49 -2.32
CA LEU A 162 -17.65 -8.20 -1.48
C LEU A 162 -16.91 -9.31 -2.24
N GLU A 163 -17.56 -9.90 -3.24
CA GLU A 163 -16.98 -10.94 -4.09
C GLU A 163 -15.89 -10.36 -4.99
N GLN A 164 -16.18 -9.28 -5.71
CA GLN A 164 -15.19 -8.50 -6.47
C GLN A 164 -14.02 -8.05 -5.58
N PHE A 165 -14.31 -7.58 -4.35
CA PHE A 165 -13.24 -7.22 -3.41
C PHE A 165 -12.35 -8.43 -3.06
N ARG A 166 -12.95 -9.59 -2.77
CA ARG A 166 -12.20 -10.81 -2.45
C ARG A 166 -11.35 -11.28 -3.62
N ASP A 167 -11.84 -11.20 -4.85
CA ASP A 167 -11.10 -11.66 -6.03
C ASP A 167 -9.94 -10.73 -6.37
N ILE A 168 -10.12 -9.40 -6.27
CA ILE A 168 -9.03 -8.41 -6.32
C ILE A 168 -7.95 -8.71 -5.27
N VAL A 169 -8.35 -9.02 -4.04
CA VAL A 169 -7.44 -9.36 -2.94
C VAL A 169 -6.68 -10.65 -3.22
N LYS A 170 -7.35 -11.71 -3.68
CA LYS A 170 -6.72 -12.98 -4.07
C LYS A 170 -5.67 -12.77 -5.16
N GLN A 171 -6.01 -12.04 -6.23
CA GLN A 171 -5.13 -11.80 -7.38
C GLN A 171 -3.85 -11.06 -6.95
N SER A 172 -3.98 -10.00 -6.14
CA SER A 172 -2.85 -9.24 -5.61
C SER A 172 -2.02 -10.05 -4.62
N CYS A 173 -2.62 -10.85 -3.75
CA CYS A 173 -1.90 -11.61 -2.73
C CYS A 173 -1.20 -12.86 -3.28
N ALA A 174 -1.69 -13.46 -4.36
CA ALA A 174 -1.08 -14.60 -5.05
C ALA A 174 0.07 -14.21 -6.00
N THR A 175 0.35 -12.92 -6.16
CA THR A 175 1.41 -12.39 -7.03
C THR A 175 2.25 -11.33 -6.30
N SER A 176 3.29 -10.81 -6.97
CA SER A 176 4.10 -9.69 -6.49
C SER A 176 4.01 -8.44 -7.39
N SER A 177 3.20 -8.49 -8.45
CA SER A 177 3.14 -7.47 -9.52
C SER A 177 2.07 -6.40 -9.32
N GLU A 178 1.12 -6.61 -8.40
CA GLU A 178 0.08 -5.62 -8.07
C GLU A 178 -0.14 -5.52 -6.56
N ILE A 179 -0.29 -4.29 -6.06
CA ILE A 179 -0.52 -4.01 -4.64
C ILE A 179 -1.92 -3.40 -4.45
N VAL A 180 -2.75 -4.04 -3.64
CA VAL A 180 -4.02 -3.48 -3.17
C VAL A 180 -3.78 -2.58 -1.95
N VAL A 181 -4.06 -1.29 -2.10
CA VAL A 181 -4.07 -0.30 -1.03
C VAL A 181 -5.50 -0.02 -0.58
N LEU A 182 -5.76 -0.12 0.71
CA LEU A 182 -7.06 0.20 1.29
C LEU A 182 -7.09 1.63 1.82
N ASN A 183 -8.18 2.35 1.54
CA ASN A 183 -8.59 3.52 2.31
C ASN A 183 -9.83 3.17 3.13
N TYR A 184 -9.70 3.15 4.45
CA TYR A 184 -10.75 2.64 5.34
C TYR A 184 -10.95 3.52 6.58
N SER A 185 -12.08 3.37 7.27
CA SER A 185 -12.33 3.98 8.57
C SER A 185 -11.95 3.04 9.71
N ARG A 186 -10.95 3.44 10.51
CA ARG A 186 -10.56 2.77 11.74
C ARG A 186 -11.71 2.63 12.75
N LYS A 187 -12.69 3.53 12.73
CA LYS A 187 -13.86 3.48 13.64
C LYS A 187 -14.68 2.21 13.47
N VAL A 188 -14.85 1.75 12.23
CA VAL A 188 -15.59 0.52 11.92
C VAL A 188 -14.84 -0.71 12.42
N LEU A 189 -13.50 -0.67 12.44
CA LEU A 189 -12.65 -1.70 13.05
C LEU A 189 -12.49 -1.56 14.58
N GLY A 190 -13.22 -0.64 15.24
CA GLY A 190 -13.07 -0.33 16.67
C GLY A 190 -11.76 0.38 17.05
N GLN A 191 -10.94 0.78 16.07
CA GLN A 191 -9.60 1.33 16.28
C GLN A 191 -9.61 2.85 16.49
N THR A 192 -8.63 3.38 17.23
CA THR A 192 -8.58 4.83 17.51
C THR A 192 -8.07 5.64 16.31
N GLY A 193 -8.99 6.33 15.64
CA GLY A 193 -8.73 7.24 14.52
C GLY A 193 -9.98 7.40 13.67
N ASP A 194 -9.81 7.74 12.39
CA ASP A 194 -10.88 7.62 11.38
C ASP A 194 -10.27 7.13 10.06
N GLY A 195 -10.15 7.99 9.04
CA GLY A 195 -9.53 7.63 7.77
C GLY A 195 -8.08 7.17 7.94
N HIS A 196 -7.74 6.06 7.28
CA HIS A 196 -6.39 5.54 7.22
C HIS A 196 -6.10 4.94 5.83
N PHE A 197 -4.80 4.79 5.52
CA PHE A 197 -4.30 4.09 4.36
C PHE A 197 -3.30 3.02 4.81
N SER A 198 -3.39 1.82 4.25
CA SER A 198 -2.37 0.77 4.37
C SER A 198 -2.56 -0.23 3.23
N PRO A 199 -1.49 -0.90 2.75
CA PRO A 199 -1.63 -1.98 1.80
C PRO A 199 -1.97 -3.30 2.48
N ILE A 200 -2.54 -4.21 1.70
CA ILE A 200 -2.74 -5.59 2.08
C ILE A 200 -1.44 -6.35 1.82
N GLY A 201 -0.88 -6.94 2.86
CA GLY A 201 0.34 -7.76 2.79
C GLY A 201 0.08 -9.23 2.51
N GLY A 202 -1.17 -9.70 2.49
CA GLY A 202 -1.51 -11.10 2.26
C GLY A 202 -2.96 -11.42 2.62
N TYR A 203 -3.41 -12.62 2.23
CA TYR A 203 -4.78 -13.10 2.39
C TYR A 203 -4.82 -14.54 2.92
N HIS A 204 -5.79 -14.85 3.77
CA HIS A 204 -5.98 -16.17 4.36
C HIS A 204 -7.37 -16.71 3.99
N ALA A 205 -7.40 -17.58 2.98
CA ALA A 205 -8.63 -18.01 2.31
C ALA A 205 -9.65 -18.68 3.24
N GLU A 206 -9.24 -19.66 4.05
CA GLU A 206 -10.17 -20.47 4.87
C GLU A 206 -10.90 -19.67 5.96
N ARG A 207 -10.36 -18.51 6.36
CA ARG A 207 -10.96 -17.63 7.38
C ARG A 207 -11.41 -16.28 6.82
N ASP A 208 -11.27 -16.08 5.52
CA ASP A 208 -11.57 -14.84 4.80
C ASP A 208 -10.94 -13.61 5.49
N MET A 209 -9.61 -13.64 5.71
CA MET A 209 -8.88 -12.58 6.42
C MET A 209 -7.77 -11.95 5.57
N VAL A 210 -7.52 -10.65 5.74
CA VAL A 210 -6.41 -9.91 5.12
C VAL A 210 -5.43 -9.39 6.17
N LEU A 211 -4.15 -9.39 5.83
CA LEU A 211 -3.09 -8.80 6.64
C LEU A 211 -2.93 -7.32 6.28
N LEU A 212 -3.23 -6.40 7.21
CA LEU A 212 -2.99 -4.97 7.02
C LEU A 212 -1.57 -4.60 7.45
N MET A 213 -0.77 -4.08 6.53
CA MET A 213 0.59 -3.59 6.79
C MET A 213 0.54 -2.15 7.33
N ASP A 214 0.07 -2.01 8.57
CA ASP A 214 -0.27 -0.73 9.19
C ASP A 214 0.94 0.21 9.36
N VAL A 215 1.00 1.27 8.54
CA VAL A 215 2.09 2.27 8.54
C VAL A 215 2.09 3.17 9.80
N ALA A 216 1.01 3.19 10.58
CA ALA A 216 0.98 3.82 11.90
C ALA A 216 1.63 2.93 12.96
N ARG A 217 2.85 2.43 12.69
CA ARG A 217 3.56 1.39 13.46
C ARG A 217 3.79 1.74 14.94
N PHE A 218 3.83 3.03 15.26
CA PHE A 218 3.85 3.52 16.64
C PHE A 218 2.55 3.25 17.41
N LYS A 219 1.41 3.14 16.71
CA LYS A 219 0.07 2.95 17.27
C LYS A 219 -0.38 1.49 17.24
N TYR A 220 -0.34 0.84 16.08
CA TYR A 220 -0.77 -0.54 15.90
C TYR A 220 0.29 -1.35 15.14
N PRO A 221 0.44 -2.66 15.42
CA PRO A 221 1.25 -3.54 14.58
C PRO A 221 0.48 -3.92 13.30
N PRO A 222 1.13 -4.57 12.32
CA PRO A 222 0.40 -5.34 11.32
C PRO A 222 -0.55 -6.33 11.99
N HIS A 223 -1.72 -6.52 11.38
CA HIS A 223 -2.79 -7.31 11.96
C HIS A 223 -3.70 -7.91 10.91
N TRP A 224 -4.18 -9.12 11.20
CA TRP A 224 -5.18 -9.81 10.41
C TRP A 224 -6.58 -9.31 10.79
N VAL A 225 -7.41 -9.06 9.79
CA VAL A 225 -8.82 -8.65 9.93
C VAL A 225 -9.68 -9.42 8.93
N LYS A 226 -10.94 -9.69 9.27
CA LYS A 226 -11.87 -10.33 8.34
C LYS A 226 -12.23 -9.42 7.17
N LEU A 227 -12.40 -10.01 5.99
CA LEU A 227 -12.78 -9.31 4.75
C LEU A 227 -14.29 -8.99 4.75
N PHE A 228 -15.14 -9.92 5.25
CA PHE A 228 -16.61 -9.79 5.32
C PHE A 228 -17.15 -8.61 6.17
N SER A 229 -18.39 -8.23 5.83
CA SER A 229 -19.22 -7.03 6.09
C SER A 229 -19.45 -6.51 7.52
N VAL A 230 -18.48 -6.61 8.43
CA VAL A 230 -18.43 -5.75 9.64
C VAL A 230 -17.05 -5.11 9.83
N HIS A 231 -16.05 -5.54 9.05
CA HIS A 231 -14.66 -5.14 9.22
C HIS A 231 -14.20 -4.33 8.00
N VAL A 232 -13.41 -4.90 7.09
CA VAL A 232 -12.74 -4.11 6.04
C VAL A 232 -13.72 -3.52 5.02
N PHE A 233 -14.64 -4.32 4.48
CA PHE A 233 -15.54 -3.87 3.42
C PHE A 233 -16.45 -2.71 3.87
N GLU A 234 -17.10 -2.82 5.03
CA GLU A 234 -17.90 -1.72 5.59
C GLU A 234 -17.04 -0.53 6.03
N ALA A 235 -15.80 -0.75 6.47
CA ALA A 235 -14.87 0.34 6.77
C ALA A 235 -14.52 1.18 5.51
N MET A 236 -14.62 0.61 4.31
CA MET A 236 -14.51 1.35 3.05
C MET A 236 -15.81 2.09 2.68
N ARG A 237 -16.98 1.48 2.90
CA ARG A 237 -18.30 2.06 2.56
C ARG A 237 -18.64 3.33 3.33
N LEU A 238 -18.03 3.56 4.50
CA LEU A 238 -18.30 4.74 5.31
C LEU A 238 -17.94 6.04 4.57
N VAL A 239 -18.98 6.81 4.21
CA VAL A 239 -18.91 8.07 3.46
C VAL A 239 -18.06 9.11 4.19
N VAL A 240 -17.09 9.68 3.48
CA VAL A 240 -16.29 10.79 4.00
C VAL A 240 -17.13 12.07 3.93
N LYS A 241 -17.63 12.52 5.08
CA LYS A 241 -18.55 13.67 5.19
C LYS A 241 -18.11 14.92 4.43
N ALA A 242 -16.80 15.21 4.38
CA ALA A 242 -16.25 16.37 3.70
C ALA A 242 -16.26 16.29 2.16
N MET A 243 -16.41 15.09 1.57
CA MET A 243 -16.35 14.85 0.12
C MET A 243 -17.64 14.24 -0.45
N ASN A 244 -18.59 13.85 0.41
CA ASN A 244 -19.81 13.11 0.04
C ASN A 244 -19.58 11.88 -0.86
N LYS A 245 -18.42 11.22 -0.70
CA LYS A 245 -18.03 9.99 -1.41
C LYS A 245 -17.57 8.94 -0.39
N PRO A 246 -17.81 7.63 -0.63
CA PRO A 246 -17.21 6.58 0.17
C PRO A 246 -15.69 6.53 -0.05
N ARG A 247 -15.04 5.75 0.81
CA ARG A 247 -13.66 5.33 0.60
C ARG A 247 -13.65 4.13 -0.35
N GLY A 248 -12.67 3.24 -0.25
CA GLY A 248 -12.46 2.17 -1.21
C GLY A 248 -11.04 1.67 -1.22
N LEU A 249 -10.62 1.12 -2.34
CA LEU A 249 -9.26 0.64 -2.57
C LEU A 249 -8.65 1.25 -3.82
N VAL A 250 -7.33 1.13 -3.94
CA VAL A 250 -6.58 1.37 -5.17
C VAL A 250 -5.76 0.13 -5.48
N ILE A 251 -5.79 -0.34 -6.72
CA ILE A 251 -4.83 -1.32 -7.23
C ILE A 251 -3.68 -0.55 -7.88
N LEU A 252 -2.46 -0.80 -7.42
CA LEU A 252 -1.23 -0.22 -7.96
C LEU A 252 -0.47 -1.28 -8.74
N ARG A 253 -0.02 -0.93 -9.96
CA ARG A 253 0.80 -1.79 -10.82
C ARG A 253 1.94 -0.98 -11.43
N GLU A 254 3.05 -1.65 -11.74
CA GLU A 254 4.08 -1.06 -12.60
C GLU A 254 3.45 -0.62 -13.95
N ASN A 255 3.99 0.43 -14.55
CA ASN A 255 3.64 0.86 -15.90
C ASN A 255 4.78 0.52 -16.88
N PRO A 256 4.67 -0.55 -17.68
CA PRO A 256 5.72 -0.95 -18.64
C PRO A 256 6.03 0.11 -19.72
N HIS A 257 5.21 1.16 -19.83
CA HIS A 257 5.36 2.25 -20.79
C HIS A 257 5.75 3.59 -20.13
N ALA A 258 6.05 3.61 -18.83
CA ALA A 258 6.63 4.75 -18.15
C ALA A 258 8.12 4.91 -18.47
N THR A 259 8.42 5.36 -19.69
CA THR A 259 9.78 5.82 -20.04
C THR A 259 10.15 7.08 -19.24
N ASP A 260 11.45 7.39 -19.14
CA ASP A 260 11.95 8.65 -18.54
C ASP A 260 11.23 9.90 -19.08
N SER A 261 10.89 9.90 -20.36
CA SER A 261 10.13 10.97 -21.02
C SER A 261 8.70 11.11 -20.48
N THR A 262 8.02 9.98 -20.23
CA THR A 262 6.66 9.92 -19.67
C THR A 262 6.64 10.49 -18.24
N LEU A 263 7.66 10.16 -17.43
CA LEU A 263 7.84 10.70 -16.07
C LEU A 263 8.12 12.21 -16.06
N LEU A 264 8.74 12.76 -17.11
CA LEU A 264 8.95 14.19 -17.27
C LEU A 264 7.68 14.93 -17.73
N GLN A 265 6.88 14.32 -18.62
CA GLN A 265 5.62 14.91 -19.08
C GLN A 265 4.53 14.92 -17.99
N LEU A 266 4.40 13.84 -17.21
CA LEU A 266 3.43 13.78 -16.11
C LEU A 266 3.69 14.82 -15.01
N LYS A 267 4.95 15.23 -14.79
CA LYS A 267 5.33 16.32 -13.88
C LYS A 267 4.80 17.70 -14.31
N ASN A 268 4.44 17.88 -15.58
CA ASN A 268 3.89 19.13 -16.11
C ASN A 268 2.35 19.18 -16.13
N CYS A 269 1.67 18.08 -15.78
CA CYS A 269 0.20 18.00 -15.76
C CYS A 269 -0.41 18.62 -14.48
N ASN A 270 -0.37 19.95 -14.38
CA ASN A 270 -1.15 20.70 -13.38
C ASN A 270 -2.65 20.58 -13.68
N GLN A 271 -3.36 19.77 -12.89
CA GLN A 271 -4.82 19.62 -12.64
C GLN A 271 -5.88 19.74 -13.78
N GLU A 272 -5.71 20.53 -14.83
CA GLU A 272 -6.75 20.80 -15.84
C GLU A 272 -6.64 19.99 -17.14
N ASN A 273 -5.51 19.34 -17.43
CA ASN A 273 -5.28 18.60 -18.67
C ASN A 273 -4.59 17.24 -18.44
N CYS A 274 -5.26 16.34 -17.70
CA CYS A 274 -4.93 14.91 -17.72
C CYS A 274 -5.95 14.20 -18.63
N PRO A 275 -5.52 13.46 -19.68
CA PRO A 275 -6.45 12.87 -20.64
C PRO A 275 -7.25 11.73 -20.01
N ASP A 276 -8.58 11.90 -19.92
CA ASP A 276 -9.49 10.81 -19.58
C ASP A 276 -9.34 9.67 -20.61
N ASN A 277 -9.06 8.46 -20.12
CA ASN A 277 -8.83 7.29 -20.96
C ASN A 277 -10.13 6.77 -21.60
N LYS A 278 -10.58 7.44 -22.67
CA LYS A 278 -11.64 6.96 -23.55
C LYS A 278 -11.12 5.94 -24.56
N GLN A 279 -10.84 4.72 -24.11
CA GLN A 279 -10.83 3.54 -24.98
C GLN A 279 -11.99 2.64 -24.58
N GLY A 280 -13.12 2.86 -25.25
CA GLY A 280 -14.36 2.13 -25.00
C GLY A 280 -14.30 0.71 -25.56
N VAL A 281 -14.94 -0.21 -24.84
CA VAL A 281 -15.26 -1.57 -25.30
C VAL A 281 -15.98 -1.50 -26.64
N ALA A 282 -15.45 -2.19 -27.66
CA ALA A 282 -16.06 -2.24 -28.99
C ALA A 282 -17.35 -3.07 -28.95
N ALA A 283 -18.50 -2.40 -28.91
CA ALA A 283 -19.79 -3.03 -29.09
C ALA A 283 -19.99 -3.41 -30.57
N VAL A 284 -20.35 -4.67 -30.82
CA VAL A 284 -20.64 -5.18 -32.17
C VAL A 284 -21.94 -4.56 -32.69
N GLY A 285 -21.84 -3.69 -33.69
CA GLY A 285 -22.97 -3.05 -34.37
C GLY A 285 -23.15 -3.58 -35.79
N SER A 286 -24.37 -3.99 -36.14
CA SER A 286 -24.72 -4.57 -37.43
C SER A 286 -24.84 -3.51 -38.55
N ALA A 287 -24.54 -3.93 -39.79
CA ALA A 287 -24.52 -3.05 -40.96
C ALA A 287 -25.94 -2.61 -41.40
N PRO A 288 -26.13 -1.34 -41.83
CA PRO A 288 -27.40 -0.88 -42.38
C PRO A 288 -27.57 -1.31 -43.84
N ARG A 289 -28.76 -1.79 -44.20
CA ARG A 289 -29.19 -2.02 -45.58
C ARG A 289 -29.56 -0.69 -46.24
N SER A 290 -29.05 -0.40 -47.43
CA SER A 290 -29.57 0.69 -48.26
C SER A 290 -30.81 0.26 -49.04
N CYS A 291 -31.76 1.19 -49.20
CA CYS A 291 -32.98 0.96 -49.98
C CYS A 291 -32.83 1.46 -51.42
N CYS A 292 -33.20 0.58 -52.35
CA CYS A 292 -33.88 0.83 -53.63
C CYS A 292 -33.63 2.16 -54.38
N TYR A 293 -32.94 2.08 -55.53
CA TYR A 293 -33.52 2.57 -56.80
C TYR A 293 -32.87 1.88 -58.04
N ARG A 294 -33.71 1.58 -59.03
CA ARG A 294 -33.38 1.17 -60.43
C ARG A 294 -34.47 1.81 -61.30
N PRO A 295 -34.18 2.35 -62.50
CA PRO A 295 -33.95 1.54 -63.70
C PRO A 295 -32.80 2.14 -64.58
N SER A 296 -32.46 1.70 -65.81
CA SER A 296 -33.04 0.72 -66.76
C SER A 296 -31.92 0.03 -67.59
N ALA A 297 -32.28 -0.90 -68.46
CA ALA A 297 -31.36 -1.72 -69.28
C ALA A 297 -30.68 -0.98 -70.45
N ALA A 298 -29.51 -1.48 -70.88
CA ALA A 298 -29.27 -2.00 -72.25
C ALA A 298 -27.88 -2.66 -72.37
N GLU A 299 -27.84 -3.78 -73.12
CA GLU A 299 -26.84 -4.23 -74.12
C GLU A 299 -25.43 -3.61 -74.20
N ALA A 300 -24.36 -4.30 -74.62
CA ALA A 300 -24.07 -5.72 -74.90
C ALA A 300 -22.55 -5.88 -75.21
N SER A 301 -22.07 -7.12 -75.39
CA SER A 301 -20.82 -7.47 -76.12
C SER A 301 -19.47 -7.07 -75.46
N ALA A 302 -18.54 -8.00 -75.18
CA ALA A 302 -17.55 -8.59 -76.11
C ALA A 302 -16.44 -7.57 -76.52
N VAL A 303 -15.13 -7.90 -76.66
CA VAL A 303 -14.46 -9.21 -76.68
C VAL A 303 -12.91 -9.05 -76.53
N THR A 304 -12.21 -10.11 -76.09
CA THR A 304 -10.76 -10.42 -76.28
C THR A 304 -9.60 -9.52 -75.77
N ASN A 305 -8.64 -10.20 -75.12
CA ASN A 305 -7.17 -10.26 -75.40
C ASN A 305 -6.29 -8.98 -75.32
N SER A 306 -4.98 -9.05 -75.02
CA SER A 306 -4.09 -10.11 -74.49
C SER A 306 -2.70 -9.49 -74.16
N SER A 307 -1.71 -10.32 -73.83
CA SER A 307 -0.26 -10.04 -73.66
C SER A 307 0.13 -9.14 -72.46
N VAL A 308 0.98 -9.53 -71.50
CA VAL A 308 2.27 -10.31 -71.45
C VAL A 308 3.51 -9.42 -71.61
N ALA A 309 4.58 -9.78 -70.88
CA ALA A 309 5.88 -9.13 -70.68
C ALA A 309 5.86 -7.99 -69.63
N THR A 310 6.49 -8.05 -68.44
CA THR A 310 7.78 -8.63 -67.95
C THR A 310 8.99 -7.71 -68.17
N GLN A 311 9.90 -7.68 -67.18
CA GLN A 311 11.08 -6.81 -66.97
C GLN A 311 10.75 -5.60 -66.06
N LEU A 312 11.42 -5.38 -64.92
CA LEU A 312 12.53 -6.09 -64.25
C LEU A 312 12.31 -6.09 -62.72
#